data_AF-A0A812VNQ6-F1
#
_entry.id   AF-A0A812VNQ6-F1
#
_cell.length_a   1.000
_cell.length_b   1.000
_cell.length_c   1.000
_cell.angle_alpha   90.00
_cell.angle_beta   90.00
_cell.angle_gamma   90.00
#
_symmetry.space_group_name_H-M   'P 1'
#
loop_
_entity.id
_entity.type
_entity.pdbx_description
1 polymer ?
#
loop_
_entity_poly.entity_id
_entity_poly.type
_entity_poly.pdbx_seq_one_letter_code
_entity_poly.pdbx_strand_id
1 'polypeptide(L)'
;AYFERLPFNNCQYETWEGFDETLSKFKDFLEENGPFDGVVGFDQGGEFIAQVAARANAGDDSLSGAFRFLILFTSTAPKHLAPLGTCRPKAPMRLPALLSWCDSDPNHPFQEYEELPLFFHRDFREVIRHDEGHRPPTFRKGTEAFERFSRFLEAMQQGDDFIPSDHE
;
A
#
# COMPACT_ATOMS: atom_id res chain seq x y z
N ALA A 1 -13.68 -7.53 12.40
CA ALA A 1 -13.45 -8.72 11.54
C ALA A 1 -11.95 -8.97 11.53
N TYR A 2 -11.53 -10.24 11.47
CA TYR A 2 -10.13 -10.65 11.54
C TYR A 2 -9.82 -11.38 10.23
N PHE A 3 -8.79 -10.95 9.51
CA PHE A 3 -8.22 -11.67 8.38
C PHE A 3 -6.77 -12.00 8.72
N GLU A 4 -6.28 -13.15 8.27
CA GLU A 4 -4.92 -13.60 8.58
C GLU A 4 -4.22 -14.09 7.31
N ARG A 5 -2.98 -13.65 7.16
CA ARG A 5 -2.05 -14.10 6.15
C ARG A 5 -1.35 -15.28 6.78
N LEU A 6 -1.59 -16.47 6.25
CA LEU A 6 -0.94 -17.68 6.74
C LEU A 6 0.32 -17.92 5.90
N PRO A 7 1.53 -17.64 6.41
CA PRO A 7 2.74 -18.04 5.73
C PRO A 7 2.91 -19.55 5.87
N PHE A 8 2.74 -20.29 4.78
CA PHE A 8 3.45 -21.56 4.66
C PHE A 8 4.89 -21.22 4.28
N ASN A 9 5.82 -21.39 5.23
CA ASN A 9 7.26 -21.30 4.96
C ASN A 9 7.58 -22.15 3.71
N ASN A 10 8.20 -21.55 2.70
CA ASN A 10 8.52 -22.14 1.38
C ASN A 10 7.37 -22.39 0.39
N CYS A 11 6.16 -21.86 0.58
CA CYS A 11 5.09 -22.01 -0.41
C CYS A 11 5.04 -20.84 -1.42
N GLN A 12 4.96 -21.18 -2.70
CA GLN A 12 4.71 -20.26 -3.84
C GLN A 12 3.27 -19.70 -3.82
N TYR A 13 2.43 -20.20 -2.90
CA TYR A 13 1.03 -19.82 -2.77
C TYR A 13 0.79 -19.25 -1.38
N GLU A 14 -0.02 -18.19 -1.32
CA GLU A 14 -0.48 -17.54 -0.10
C GLU A 14 -2.01 -17.59 -0.10
N THR A 15 -2.59 -18.00 1.02
CA THR A 15 -4.03 -18.00 1.22
C THR A 15 -4.41 -16.86 2.16
N TRP A 16 -5.37 -16.05 1.73
CA TRP A 16 -5.96 -14.98 2.51
C TRP A 16 -7.31 -15.43 3.05
N GLU A 17 -7.32 -16.02 4.24
CA GLU A 17 -8.57 -16.44 4.87
C GLU A 17 -9.36 -15.21 5.34
N GLY A 18 -10.65 -15.16 5.01
CA GLY A 18 -11.52 -14.04 5.35
C GLY A 18 -11.31 -12.78 4.49
N PHE A 19 -10.58 -12.87 3.36
CA PHE A 19 -10.37 -11.72 2.48
C PHE A 19 -11.69 -11.12 1.97
N ASP A 20 -12.55 -11.94 1.37
CA ASP A 20 -13.79 -11.43 0.76
C ASP A 20 -14.78 -10.90 1.82
N GLU A 21 -14.81 -11.49 3.02
CA GLU A 21 -15.57 -10.95 4.15
C GLU A 21 -15.02 -9.59 4.60
N THR A 22 -13.70 -9.48 4.71
CA THR A 22 -13.04 -8.21 5.07
C THR A 22 -13.25 -7.16 4.00
N LEU A 23 -13.17 -7.53 2.73
CA LEU A 23 -13.45 -6.63 1.61
C LEU A 23 -14.90 -6.13 1.65
N SER A 24 -15.87 -7.02 1.90
CA SER A 24 -17.27 -6.62 2.05
C SER A 24 -17.42 -5.59 3.16
N LYS A 25 -16.91 -5.88 4.36
CA LYS A 25 -16.99 -4.95 5.50
C LYS A 25 -16.25 -3.64 5.26
N PHE A 26 -15.14 -3.70 4.53
CA PHE A 26 -14.40 -2.51 4.15
C PHE A 26 -15.22 -1.63 3.19
N LYS A 27 -15.87 -2.23 2.18
CA LYS A 27 -16.79 -1.53 1.27
C LYS A 27 -17.95 -0.90 2.04
N ASP A 28 -18.62 -1.67 2.90
CA ASP A 28 -19.72 -1.19 3.74
C ASP A 28 -19.26 0.00 4.61
N PHE A 29 -18.08 -0.11 5.22
CA PHE A 29 -17.54 0.97 6.05
C PHE A 29 -17.24 2.25 5.25
N LEU A 30 -16.68 2.13 4.04
CA LEU A 30 -16.43 3.28 3.16
C LEU A 30 -17.73 3.96 2.72
N GLU A 31 -18.77 3.19 2.42
CA GLU A 31 -20.08 3.71 2.05
C GLU A 31 -20.76 4.42 3.23
N GLU A 32 -20.72 3.83 4.41
CA GLU A 32 -21.38 4.36 5.62
C GLU A 32 -20.67 5.57 6.23
N ASN A 33 -19.34 5.63 6.16
CA ASN A 33 -18.54 6.62 6.91
C ASN A 33 -17.75 7.58 6.03
N GLY A 34 -17.81 7.41 4.70
CA GLY A 34 -17.14 8.27 3.74
C GLY A 34 -17.78 9.66 3.57
N PRO A 35 -17.22 10.48 2.67
CA PRO A 35 -16.08 10.17 1.81
C PRO A 35 -14.75 10.19 2.57
N PHE A 36 -13.86 9.27 2.21
CA PHE A 36 -12.46 9.28 2.65
C PHE A 36 -11.56 9.74 1.51
N ASP A 37 -10.67 10.69 1.78
CA ASP A 37 -9.71 11.15 0.77
C ASP A 37 -8.61 10.12 0.50
N GLY A 38 -8.22 9.36 1.53
CA GLY A 38 -7.16 8.38 1.42
C GLY A 38 -7.27 7.29 2.48
N VAL A 39 -6.51 6.22 2.27
CA VAL A 39 -6.49 5.05 3.15
C VAL A 39 -5.06 4.76 3.60
N VAL A 40 -4.91 4.31 4.85
CA VAL A 40 -3.60 3.98 5.44
C VAL A 40 -3.60 2.52 5.88
N GLY A 41 -2.53 1.80 5.55
CA GLY A 41 -2.29 0.43 5.97
C GLY A 41 -0.91 0.23 6.57
N PHE A 42 -0.82 -0.68 7.51
CA PHE A 42 0.45 -1.15 8.09
C PHE A 42 0.51 -2.67 7.99
N ASP A 43 1.68 -3.20 7.63
CA ASP A 43 1.94 -4.65 7.50
C ASP A 43 0.83 -5.31 6.65
N GLN A 44 0.08 -6.26 7.22
CA GLN A 44 -1.01 -6.96 6.55
C GLN A 44 -2.16 -6.04 6.11
N GLY A 45 -2.38 -4.93 6.80
CA GLY A 45 -3.37 -3.92 6.42
C GLY A 45 -2.98 -3.18 5.14
N GLY A 46 -1.68 -2.91 4.93
CA GLY A 46 -1.21 -2.31 3.69
C GLY A 46 -1.20 -3.29 2.53
N GLU A 47 -0.89 -4.56 2.80
CA GLU A 47 -1.05 -5.66 1.85
C GLU A 47 -2.52 -5.81 1.39
N PHE A 48 -3.48 -5.72 2.31
CA PHE A 48 -4.91 -5.73 1.99
C PHE A 48 -5.29 -4.54 1.10
N ILE A 49 -4.88 -3.32 1.45
CA ILE A 49 -5.16 -2.12 0.67
C ILE A 49 -4.54 -2.19 -0.73
N ALA A 50 -3.35 -2.76 -0.88
CA ALA A 50 -2.74 -2.97 -2.20
C ALA A 50 -3.61 -3.87 -3.10
N GLN A 51 -4.24 -4.91 -2.54
CA GLN A 51 -5.18 -5.76 -3.25
C GLN A 51 -6.48 -5.03 -3.61
N VAL A 52 -7.00 -4.20 -2.69
CA VAL A 52 -8.16 -3.35 -2.95
C VAL A 52 -7.86 -2.40 -4.12
N ALA A 53 -6.71 -1.72 -4.10
CA ALA A 53 -6.28 -0.83 -5.17
C ALA A 53 -6.13 -1.58 -6.50
N ALA A 54 -5.57 -2.80 -6.48
CA ALA A 54 -5.47 -3.64 -7.67
C ALA A 54 -6.84 -4.02 -8.25
N ARG A 55 -7.83 -4.37 -7.40
CA ARG A 55 -9.22 -4.65 -7.83
C ARG A 55 -9.91 -3.41 -8.41
N ALA A 56 -9.75 -2.25 -7.77
CA ALA A 56 -10.26 -0.97 -8.28
C ALA A 56 -9.67 -0.66 -9.67
N ASN A 57 -8.35 -0.79 -9.83
CA ASN A 57 -7.66 -0.60 -11.11
C ASN A 57 -8.07 -1.63 -12.17
N ALA A 58 -8.53 -2.82 -11.77
CA ALA A 58 -9.06 -3.85 -12.67
C ALA A 58 -10.53 -3.60 -13.08
N GLY A 59 -11.18 -2.54 -12.57
CA GLY A 59 -12.55 -2.15 -12.93
C GLY A 59 -13.63 -2.66 -11.97
N ASP A 60 -13.31 -2.93 -10.70
CA ASP A 60 -14.34 -3.11 -9.67
C ASP A 60 -15.02 -1.77 -9.36
N ASP A 61 -16.19 -1.53 -9.97
CA ASP A 61 -16.96 -0.29 -9.83
C ASP A 61 -17.30 0.05 -8.37
N SER A 62 -17.44 -0.94 -7.50
CA SER A 62 -17.74 -0.71 -6.07
C SER A 62 -16.55 -0.17 -5.27
N LEU A 63 -15.36 -0.13 -5.88
CA LEU A 63 -14.14 0.46 -5.31
C LEU A 63 -13.69 1.71 -6.09
N SER A 64 -14.38 2.05 -7.18
CA SER A 64 -14.02 3.17 -8.04
C SER A 64 -14.24 4.49 -7.30
N GLY A 65 -13.18 5.29 -7.17
CA GLY A 65 -13.23 6.57 -6.46
C GLY A 65 -13.42 6.47 -4.94
N ALA A 66 -13.28 5.27 -4.37
CA ALA A 66 -13.49 5.06 -2.93
C ALA A 66 -12.44 5.75 -2.05
N PHE A 67 -11.26 6.03 -2.60
CA PHE A 67 -10.21 6.87 -2.03
C PHE A 67 -9.32 7.41 -3.16
N ARG A 68 -8.70 8.58 -2.93
CA ARG A 68 -7.88 9.31 -3.91
C ARG A 68 -6.39 8.99 -3.79
N PHE A 69 -5.94 8.49 -2.64
CA PHE A 69 -4.56 8.09 -2.40
C PHE A 69 -4.43 7.02 -1.32
N LEU A 70 -3.25 6.42 -1.21
CA LEU A 70 -2.94 5.45 -0.16
C LEU A 70 -1.58 5.70 0.49
N ILE A 71 -1.46 5.25 1.74
CA ILE A 71 -0.21 5.24 2.49
C ILE A 71 0.01 3.82 3.05
N LEU A 72 1.10 3.17 2.67
CA LEU A 72 1.43 1.79 3.05
C LEU A 72 2.72 1.77 3.86
N PHE A 73 2.61 1.41 5.13
CA PHE A 73 3.73 1.34 6.04
C PHE A 73 4.19 -0.11 6.20
N THR A 74 5.45 -0.38 5.84
CA THR A 74 6.16 -1.64 6.14
C THR A 74 5.35 -2.86 5.69
N SER A 75 4.83 -2.79 4.46
CA SER A 75 3.98 -3.82 3.84
C SER A 75 4.69 -4.46 2.67
N THR A 76 4.58 -5.79 2.54
CA THR A 76 5.15 -6.53 1.42
C THR A 76 4.17 -6.63 0.24
N ALA A 77 4.62 -7.13 -0.90
CA ALA A 77 3.71 -7.48 -1.98
C ALA A 77 2.97 -8.81 -1.64
N PRO A 78 1.63 -8.83 -1.66
CA PRO A 78 0.88 -10.08 -1.59
C PRO A 78 1.31 -11.02 -2.72
N LYS A 79 1.56 -12.30 -2.44
CA LYS A 79 2.16 -13.24 -3.41
C LYS A 79 1.31 -13.47 -4.66
N HIS A 80 -0.01 -13.31 -4.56
CA HIS A 80 -0.91 -13.41 -5.72
C HIS A 80 -0.87 -12.16 -6.63
N LEU A 81 -0.27 -11.06 -6.18
CA LEU A 81 0.07 -9.89 -7.01
C LEU A 81 1.50 -9.95 -7.56
N ALA A 82 2.37 -10.81 -6.99
CA ALA A 82 3.76 -10.97 -7.40
C ALA A 82 3.89 -11.41 -8.88
N PRO A 83 5.09 -11.40 -9.49
CA PRO A 83 5.28 -11.66 -10.92
C PRO A 83 4.67 -12.97 -11.45
N LEU A 84 4.56 -14.01 -10.61
CA LEU A 84 3.94 -15.30 -10.93
C LEU A 84 2.50 -15.43 -10.42
N GLY A 85 1.97 -14.39 -9.78
CA GLY A 85 0.63 -14.34 -9.23
C GLY A 85 -0.45 -14.15 -10.29
N THR A 86 -1.66 -14.63 -10.00
CA THR A 86 -2.80 -14.61 -10.93
C THR A 86 -3.52 -13.26 -11.00
N CYS A 87 -3.25 -12.37 -10.05
CA CYS A 87 -3.98 -11.10 -9.88
C CYS A 87 -3.08 -9.87 -10.06
N ARG A 88 -1.87 -10.04 -10.59
CA ARG A 88 -0.93 -8.94 -10.83
C ARG A 88 -1.57 -7.84 -11.70
N PRO A 89 -1.43 -6.55 -11.34
CA PRO A 89 -1.87 -5.46 -12.20
C PRO A 89 -1.23 -5.53 -13.60
N LYS A 90 -2.06 -5.44 -14.66
CA LYS A 90 -1.59 -5.50 -16.06
C LYS A 90 -0.74 -4.30 -16.47
N ALA A 91 -0.91 -3.17 -15.78
CA ALA A 91 -0.12 -1.97 -15.91
C ALA A 91 0.08 -1.36 -14.51
N PRO A 92 1.18 -0.62 -14.27
CA PRO A 92 1.38 0.09 -13.01
C PRO A 92 0.22 1.04 -12.73
N MET A 93 -0.33 0.95 -11.52
CA MET A 93 -1.44 1.78 -11.05
C MET A 93 -1.02 3.25 -10.97
N ARG A 94 -1.94 4.14 -11.34
CA ARG A 94 -1.73 5.60 -11.27
C ARG A 94 -2.45 6.24 -10.08
N LEU A 95 -2.71 5.45 -9.05
CA LEU A 95 -3.22 5.93 -7.78
C LEU A 95 -2.04 6.46 -6.95
N PRO A 96 -2.05 7.73 -6.50
CA PRO A 96 -1.00 8.28 -5.64
C PRO A 96 -0.76 7.42 -4.40
N ALA A 97 0.49 7.05 -4.18
CA ALA A 97 0.89 6.12 -3.13
C ALA A 97 2.12 6.64 -2.38
N LEU A 98 2.08 6.66 -1.06
CA LEU A 98 3.28 6.74 -0.23
C LEU A 98 3.54 5.38 0.37
N LEU A 99 4.72 4.82 0.12
CA LEU A 99 5.15 3.55 0.68
C LEU A 99 6.34 3.79 1.62
N SER A 100 6.48 2.95 2.64
CA SER A 100 7.70 2.91 3.42
C SER A 100 8.08 1.50 3.80
N TRP A 101 9.36 1.27 4.06
CA TRP A 101 9.84 0.03 4.65
C TRP A 101 11.09 0.23 5.49
N CYS A 102 11.38 -0.79 6.30
CA CYS A 102 12.57 -0.85 7.13
C CYS A 102 13.67 -1.69 6.45
N ASP A 103 14.86 -1.11 6.24
CA ASP A 103 15.99 -1.82 5.62
C ASP A 103 16.56 -2.94 6.50
N SER A 104 16.33 -2.84 7.80
CA SER A 104 16.77 -3.79 8.82
C SER A 104 15.60 -4.46 9.54
N ASP A 105 14.48 -4.69 8.83
CA ASP A 105 13.34 -5.41 9.41
C ASP A 105 13.75 -6.87 9.73
N PRO A 106 13.65 -7.34 10.99
CA PRO A 106 13.97 -8.72 11.32
C PRO A 106 12.92 -9.73 10.82
N ASN A 107 11.72 -9.30 10.49
CA ASN A 107 10.62 -10.15 10.05
C ASN A 107 10.67 -10.41 8.54
N HIS A 108 11.18 -9.46 7.76
CA HIS A 108 11.20 -9.52 6.30
C HIS A 108 12.52 -9.00 5.74
N PRO A 109 13.18 -9.72 4.82
CA PRO A 109 14.32 -9.18 4.09
C PRO A 109 13.87 -8.01 3.20
N PHE A 110 14.73 -7.00 3.03
CA PHE A 110 14.36 -5.75 2.35
C PHE A 110 13.79 -5.97 0.94
N GLN A 111 14.22 -7.02 0.25
CA GLN A 111 13.78 -7.37 -1.10
C GLN A 111 12.28 -7.67 -1.19
N GLU A 112 11.66 -8.15 -0.10
CA GLU A 112 10.20 -8.38 -0.06
C GLU A 112 9.40 -7.07 -0.09
N TYR A 113 9.99 -5.96 0.34
CA TYR A 113 9.38 -4.63 0.28
C TYR A 113 9.52 -3.98 -1.10
N GLU A 114 10.61 -4.26 -1.82
CA GLU A 114 10.88 -3.63 -3.12
C GLU A 114 9.88 -4.00 -4.21
N GLU A 115 9.19 -5.14 -4.09
CA GLU A 115 8.21 -5.58 -5.07
C GLU A 115 6.94 -4.71 -5.08
N LEU A 116 6.44 -4.32 -3.91
CA LEU A 116 5.16 -3.62 -3.78
C LEU A 116 5.13 -2.26 -4.51
N PRO A 117 6.15 -1.38 -4.40
CA PRO A 117 6.22 -0.15 -5.18
C PRO A 117 6.09 -0.36 -6.68
N LEU A 118 6.55 -1.50 -7.23
CA LEU A 118 6.53 -1.78 -8.68
C LEU A 118 5.11 -1.90 -9.25
N PHE A 119 4.10 -2.08 -8.39
CA PHE A 119 2.70 -2.06 -8.82
C PHE A 119 2.16 -0.65 -9.03
N PHE A 120 2.89 0.37 -8.59
CA PHE A 120 2.55 1.78 -8.77
C PHE A 120 3.48 2.42 -9.80
N HIS A 121 2.92 3.27 -10.65
CA HIS A 121 3.71 4.03 -11.61
C HIS A 121 4.70 4.93 -10.87
N ARG A 122 5.94 5.04 -11.35
CA ARG A 122 7.00 5.80 -10.66
C ARG A 122 6.60 7.25 -10.38
N ASP A 123 5.91 7.90 -11.32
CA ASP A 123 5.44 9.28 -11.20
C ASP A 123 4.26 9.44 -10.21
N PHE A 124 3.75 8.34 -9.64
CA PHE A 124 2.61 8.31 -8.72
C PHE A 124 2.98 7.70 -7.36
N ARG A 125 4.27 7.45 -7.08
CA ARG A 125 4.70 6.81 -5.83
C ARG A 125 5.85 7.54 -5.14
N GLU A 126 5.74 7.72 -3.83
CA GLU A 126 6.83 8.12 -2.93
C GLU A 126 7.29 6.89 -2.12
N VAL A 127 8.59 6.74 -1.89
CA VAL A 127 9.14 5.57 -1.20
C VAL A 127 10.10 5.98 -0.08
N ILE A 128 9.66 5.90 1.18
CA ILE A 128 10.45 6.33 2.35
C ILE A 128 11.09 5.12 3.05
N ARG A 129 12.42 5.09 3.13
CA ARG A 129 13.17 4.05 3.86
C ARG A 129 13.45 4.49 5.29
N HIS A 130 13.43 3.57 6.23
CA HIS A 130 13.78 3.81 7.63
C HIS A 130 14.50 2.61 8.27
N ASP A 131 14.98 2.76 9.50
CA ASP A 131 15.75 1.75 10.26
C ASP A 131 15.10 1.42 11.62
N GLU A 132 13.81 1.73 11.74
CA GLU A 132 13.06 1.68 12.99
C GLU A 132 12.49 0.30 13.36
N GLY A 133 12.75 -0.73 12.56
CA GLY A 133 12.16 -2.07 12.69
C GLY A 133 10.77 -2.19 12.08
N HIS A 134 10.08 -3.31 12.38
CA HIS A 134 8.75 -3.64 11.86
C HIS A 134 7.63 -2.79 12.46
N ARG A 135 7.60 -1.50 12.10
CA ARG A 135 6.60 -0.53 12.55
C ARG A 135 6.46 0.60 11.54
N PRO A 136 5.37 1.39 11.59
CA PRO A 136 5.30 2.64 10.84
C PRO A 136 6.45 3.58 11.23
N PRO A 137 7.06 4.29 10.25
CA PRO A 137 8.15 5.22 10.51
C PRO A 137 7.70 6.40 11.39
N THR A 138 8.62 6.88 12.23
CA THR A 138 8.43 8.10 13.01
C THR A 138 8.84 9.31 12.16
N PHE A 139 7.86 10.06 11.67
CA PHE A 139 8.12 11.31 10.93
C PHE A 139 8.48 12.46 11.89
N ARG A 140 9.78 12.66 12.12
CA ARG A 140 10.29 13.76 12.95
C ARG A 140 10.45 15.03 12.13
N LYS A 141 9.85 16.15 12.57
CA LYS A 141 9.98 17.45 11.91
C LYS A 141 11.45 17.80 11.63
N GLY A 142 11.73 18.28 10.42
CA GLY A 142 13.07 18.64 9.96
C GLY A 142 13.93 17.46 9.48
N THR A 143 13.40 16.24 9.41
CA THR A 143 14.06 15.13 8.69
C THR A 143 13.55 15.03 7.26
N GLU A 144 14.38 14.50 6.37
CA GLU A 144 14.01 14.28 4.97
C GLU A 144 12.72 13.44 4.83
N ALA A 145 12.58 12.39 5.64
CA ALA A 145 11.39 11.55 5.67
C ALA A 145 10.13 12.36 6.02
N PHE A 146 10.20 13.28 6.99
CA PHE A 146 9.08 14.15 7.33
C PHE A 146 8.75 15.11 6.20
N GLU A 147 9.74 15.76 5.58
CA GLU A 147 9.51 16.69 4.47
C GLU A 147 8.85 15.99 3.27
N ARG A 148 9.29 14.77 2.96
CA ARG A 148 8.73 13.94 1.88
C ARG A 148 7.29 13.52 2.18
N PHE A 149 7.02 13.08 3.40
CA PHE A 149 5.67 12.75 3.87
C PHE A 149 4.74 13.98 3.87
N SER A 150 5.21 15.14 4.36
CA SER A 150 4.44 16.39 4.39
C SER A 150 4.06 16.82 2.99
N ARG A 151 5.02 16.87 2.07
CA ARG A 151 4.77 17.23 0.66
C ARG A 151 3.77 16.31 -0.03
N PHE A 152 3.85 15.00 0.21
CA PHE A 152 2.86 14.07 -0.32
C PHE A 152 1.46 14.40 0.20
N LEU A 153 1.30 14.56 1.53
CA LEU A 153 0.01 14.90 2.13
C LEU A 153 -0.53 16.26 1.69
N GLU A 154 0.34 17.27 1.58
CA GLU A 154 -0.02 18.61 1.12
C GLU A 154 -0.56 18.58 -0.31
N ALA A 155 0.09 17.85 -1.22
CA ALA A 155 -0.41 17.65 -2.59
C ALA A 155 -1.78 16.98 -2.59
N MET A 156 -1.97 15.93 -1.79
CA MET A 156 -3.26 15.22 -1.70
C MET A 156 -4.39 16.07 -1.11
N GLN A 157 -4.06 16.93 -0.13
CA GLN A 157 -5.01 17.86 0.47
C GLN A 157 -5.42 18.97 -0.50
N GLN A 158 -4.47 19.51 -1.26
CA GLN A 158 -4.72 20.60 -2.22
C GLN A 158 -5.35 20.09 -3.51
N GLY A 159 -5.24 18.78 -3.80
CA GLY A 159 -5.67 18.20 -5.06
C GLY A 159 -4.70 18.51 -6.20
N ASP A 160 -3.45 18.81 -5.85
CA ASP A 160 -2.39 19.16 -6.79
C ASP A 160 -1.72 17.91 -7.36
N ASP A 161 -1.00 18.10 -8.46
CA ASP A 161 -0.12 17.07 -9.01
C ASP A 161 0.98 16.73 -8.00
N PHE A 162 1.01 15.48 -7.56
CA PHE A 162 2.09 14.97 -6.74
C PHE A 162 3.35 14.76 -7.59
N ILE A 163 4.45 15.39 -7.18
CA ILE A 163 5.76 15.19 -7.79
C ILE A 163 6.58 14.32 -6.82
N PRO A 164 6.79 13.03 -7.13
CA PRO A 164 7.66 12.19 -6.34
C PRO A 164 9.09 12.67 -6.39
N SER A 165 9.82 12.42 -5.32
CA SER A 165 11.26 12.63 -5.32
C SER A 165 11.96 11.59 -6.20
N ASP A 166 13.10 11.95 -6.79
CA ASP A 166 13.89 11.04 -7.61
C ASP A 166 14.45 9.92 -6.73
N HIS A 167 13.79 8.77 -6.77
CA HIS A 167 14.26 7.51 -6.21
C HIS A 167 14.27 6.50 -7.35
N GLU A 168 15.35 5.72 -7.41
CA GLU A 168 15.72 4.77 -8.49
C GLU A 168 14.55 4.12 -9.26
#